data_AF-A0A966V9D0-F1
#
_entry.id   AF-A0A966V9D0-F1
#
_cell.length_a   1.000
_cell.length_b   1.000
_cell.length_c   1.000
_cell.angle_alpha   90.00
_cell.angle_beta   90.00
_cell.angle_gamma   90.00
#
_symmetry.space_group_name_H-M   'P 1'
#
loop_
_entity.id
_entity.type
_entity.pdbx_description
1 polymer ?
#
loop_
_entity_poly.entity_id
_entity_poly.type
_entity_poly.pdbx_seq_one_letter_code
_entity_poly.pdbx_strand_id
1 'polypeptide(L)'
;MDTDVIISILSNLDPNGLANACATNKAYYTVCKENKNTILKSIFRKYKVDYHQQRSLVYIKRQRVGGAYKYVWENVSEYTNPDGTYKLGKIFNKYKMWFNEKGTLDISRLGVVSVPKLPNIKELYCAHNDITVLPDFDKLDVLDCRHNGITKLGRMPQLRELKTNETNITEIKDYPNLVSFHGETMLGLTLIQNLPRLEYMYVKVENKIKIQDVHCDGKLKLEIFGGWGKSIDSIAPITTRAFIRELSITLL
;
A
#
# COMPACT_ATOMS: atom_id res chain seq x y z
N MET A 1 -2.07 37.22 -10.80
CA MET A 1 -2.29 35.80 -11.15
C MET A 1 -3.67 35.46 -10.66
N ASP A 2 -4.49 34.85 -11.51
CA ASP A 2 -5.88 34.48 -11.20
C ASP A 2 -5.94 33.51 -10.01
N THR A 3 -6.94 33.67 -9.13
CA THR A 3 -7.18 32.81 -7.97
C THR A 3 -7.32 31.34 -8.39
N ASP A 4 -8.00 31.06 -9.50
CA ASP A 4 -8.20 29.69 -9.98
C ASP A 4 -6.87 29.03 -10.42
N VAL A 5 -5.99 29.82 -11.04
CA VAL A 5 -4.63 29.38 -11.39
C VAL A 5 -3.84 29.06 -10.13
N ILE A 6 -3.93 29.90 -9.10
CA ILE A 6 -3.25 29.68 -7.82
C ILE A 6 -3.78 28.42 -7.12
N ILE A 7 -5.11 28.21 -7.09
CA ILE A 7 -5.72 27.00 -6.50
C ILE A 7 -5.23 25.74 -7.23
N SER A 8 -5.16 25.78 -8.56
CA SER A 8 -4.65 24.67 -9.37
C SER A 8 -3.18 24.36 -9.06
N ILE A 9 -2.33 25.39 -8.94
CA ILE A 9 -0.92 25.23 -8.54
C ILE A 9 -0.83 24.60 -7.15
N LEU A 10 -1.50 25.18 -6.16
CA LEU A 10 -1.45 24.73 -4.75
C LEU A 10 -1.98 23.31 -4.58
N SER A 11 -3.03 22.94 -5.32
CA SER A 11 -3.63 21.60 -5.27
C SER A 11 -2.72 20.50 -5.84
N ASN A 12 -1.72 20.88 -6.64
CA ASN A 12 -0.76 19.96 -7.24
C ASN A 12 0.53 19.80 -6.42
N LEU A 13 0.77 20.65 -5.42
CA LEU A 13 1.92 20.52 -4.53
C LEU A 13 1.83 19.24 -3.67
N ASP A 14 2.96 18.83 -3.10
CA ASP A 14 2.96 17.87 -2.00
C ASP A 14 2.63 18.56 -0.66
N PRO A 15 2.35 17.81 0.43
CA PRO A 15 2.01 18.39 1.73
C PRO A 15 3.06 19.33 2.32
N ASN A 16 4.35 19.14 2.04
CA ASN A 16 5.40 20.03 2.52
C ASN A 16 5.45 21.31 1.67
N GLY A 17 5.41 21.16 0.35
CA GLY A 17 5.36 22.25 -0.61
C GLY A 17 4.14 23.15 -0.38
N LEU A 18 2.96 22.57 -0.18
CA LEU A 18 1.75 23.32 0.15
C LEU A 18 1.91 24.11 1.45
N ALA A 19 2.39 23.46 2.53
CA ALA A 19 2.59 24.13 3.80
C ALA A 19 3.59 25.29 3.70
N ASN A 20 4.69 25.09 2.97
CA ASN A 20 5.70 26.12 2.75
C ASN A 20 5.16 27.28 1.90
N ALA A 21 4.47 26.97 0.79
CA ALA A 21 3.86 27.92 -0.12
C ALA A 21 2.85 28.84 0.59
N CYS A 22 1.96 28.25 1.40
CA CYS A 22 0.98 29.02 2.18
C CYS A 22 1.64 29.87 3.29
N ALA A 23 2.81 29.49 3.81
CA ALA A 23 3.48 30.20 4.90
C ALA A 23 4.38 31.35 4.43
N THR A 24 5.00 31.21 3.25
CA THR A 24 6.07 32.11 2.80
C THR A 24 5.66 33.07 1.69
N ASN A 25 4.62 32.75 0.92
CA ASN A 25 4.15 33.59 -0.17
C ASN A 25 2.87 34.33 0.22
N LYS A 26 2.93 35.66 0.31
CA LYS A 26 1.81 36.52 0.71
C LYS A 26 0.57 36.36 -0.18
N ALA A 27 0.75 36.17 -1.49
CA ALA A 27 -0.37 35.95 -2.40
C ALA A 27 -1.02 34.58 -2.18
N TYR A 28 -0.22 33.55 -1.94
CA TYR A 28 -0.74 32.20 -1.66
C TYR A 28 -1.38 32.09 -0.29
N TYR A 29 -0.88 32.80 0.73
CA TYR A 29 -1.45 32.79 2.07
C TYR A 29 -2.95 33.11 2.07
N THR A 30 -3.36 34.18 1.39
CA THR A 30 -4.78 34.58 1.29
C THR A 30 -5.61 33.50 0.60
N VAL A 31 -5.14 33.00 -0.54
CA VAL A 31 -5.83 31.93 -1.29
C VAL A 31 -5.94 30.65 -0.47
N CYS A 32 -4.87 30.25 0.24
CA CYS A 32 -4.88 29.09 1.13
C CYS A 32 -5.89 29.24 2.27
N LYS A 33 -6.05 30.45 2.82
CA LYS A 33 -7.00 30.72 3.91
C LYS A 33 -8.44 30.64 3.41
N GLU A 34 -8.74 31.26 2.28
CA GLU A 34 -10.09 31.33 1.71
C GLU A 34 -10.54 30.03 1.05
N ASN A 35 -9.61 29.27 0.45
CA ASN A 35 -9.89 28.06 -0.33
C ASN A 35 -9.38 26.77 0.33
N LYS A 36 -9.12 26.83 1.63
CA LYS A 36 -8.49 25.75 2.42
C LYS A 36 -9.10 24.38 2.15
N ASN A 37 -10.42 24.26 2.24
CA ASN A 37 -11.08 22.97 2.14
C ASN A 37 -10.98 22.39 0.72
N THR A 38 -11.08 23.23 -0.31
CA THR A 38 -10.94 22.81 -1.71
C THR A 38 -9.54 22.26 -1.96
N ILE A 39 -8.51 23.00 -1.55
CA ILE A 39 -7.11 22.60 -1.72
C ILE A 39 -6.82 21.30 -0.94
N LEU A 40 -7.21 21.23 0.33
CA LEU A 40 -6.95 20.05 1.17
C LEU A 40 -7.69 18.80 0.67
N LYS A 41 -8.93 18.92 0.18
CA LYS A 41 -9.64 17.80 -0.44
C LYS A 41 -8.90 17.29 -1.69
N SER A 42 -8.33 18.17 -2.51
CA SER A 42 -7.51 17.78 -3.67
C SER A 42 -6.26 17.01 -3.24
N ILE A 43 -5.56 17.47 -2.20
CA ILE A 43 -4.42 16.74 -1.61
C ILE A 43 -4.86 15.36 -1.10
N PHE A 44 -5.95 15.28 -0.33
CA PHE A 44 -6.44 14.01 0.20
C PHE A 44 -6.82 13.01 -0.88
N ARG A 45 -7.42 13.45 -1.98
CA ARG A 45 -7.70 12.59 -3.15
C ARG A 45 -6.42 12.11 -3.82
N LYS A 46 -5.46 13.00 -4.06
CA LYS A 46 -4.17 12.69 -4.71
C LYS A 46 -3.38 11.63 -3.92
N TYR A 47 -3.38 11.75 -2.60
CA TYR A 47 -2.61 10.90 -1.71
C TYR A 47 -3.43 9.80 -1.02
N LYS A 48 -4.67 9.56 -1.45
CA LYS A 48 -5.56 8.51 -0.92
C LYS A 48 -5.74 8.58 0.60
N VAL A 49 -5.85 9.79 1.14
CA VAL A 49 -6.15 10.03 2.56
C VAL A 49 -7.63 9.81 2.79
N ASP A 50 -7.99 8.61 3.23
CA ASP A 50 -9.37 8.26 3.52
C ASP A 50 -9.74 8.64 4.95
N TYR A 51 -10.02 9.92 5.16
CA TYR A 51 -10.34 10.47 6.47
C TYR A 51 -11.81 10.25 6.90
N HIS A 52 -12.66 9.68 6.05
CA HIS A 52 -14.05 9.36 6.42
C HIS A 52 -14.14 8.03 7.18
N GLN A 53 -13.11 7.18 7.08
CA GLN A 53 -13.01 5.92 7.80
C GLN A 53 -12.44 6.15 9.21
N GLN A 54 -13.17 5.73 10.23
CA GLN A 54 -12.73 5.88 11.63
C GLN A 54 -11.42 5.14 11.92
N ARG A 55 -11.19 4.02 11.21
CA ARG A 55 -9.98 3.18 11.34
C ARG A 55 -8.93 3.47 10.26
N SER A 56 -8.89 4.71 9.77
CA SER A 56 -7.84 5.19 8.86
C SER A 56 -6.53 5.46 9.60
N LEU A 57 -5.39 5.12 9.00
CA LEU A 57 -4.06 5.35 9.58
C LEU A 57 -3.84 6.81 10.03
N VAL A 58 -4.51 7.77 9.40
CA VAL A 58 -4.40 9.19 9.75
C VAL A 58 -4.80 9.49 11.21
N TYR A 59 -5.64 8.65 11.82
CA TYR A 59 -6.11 8.80 13.21
C TYR A 59 -5.25 8.03 14.22
N ILE A 60 -4.11 7.47 13.81
CA ILE A 60 -3.14 6.88 14.72
C ILE A 60 -2.08 7.93 15.13
N LYS A 61 -1.63 7.86 16.38
CA LYS A 61 -0.44 8.59 16.86
C LYS A 61 0.54 7.65 17.54
N ARG A 62 1.79 8.10 17.64
CA ARG A 62 2.80 7.50 18.50
C ARG A 62 2.64 8.04 19.92
N GLN A 63 2.57 7.15 20.89
CA GLN A 63 2.53 7.49 22.30
C GLN A 63 3.63 6.72 23.03
N ARG A 64 4.32 7.39 23.96
CA ARG A 64 5.30 6.74 24.82
C ARG A 64 4.58 6.00 25.95
N VAL A 65 4.76 4.69 26.04
CA VAL A 65 4.17 3.82 27.06
C VAL A 65 5.28 2.96 27.63
N GLY A 66 5.62 3.15 28.90
CA GLY A 66 6.65 2.35 29.58
C GLY A 66 8.04 2.42 28.91
N GLY A 67 8.43 3.59 28.41
CA GLY A 67 9.74 3.80 27.76
C GLY A 67 9.78 3.50 26.26
N ALA A 68 8.85 2.72 25.72
CA ALA A 68 8.73 2.41 24.29
C ALA A 68 7.66 3.26 23.59
N TYR A 69 7.81 3.47 22.28
CA TYR A 69 6.74 4.05 21.47
C TYR A 69 5.76 2.96 21.04
N LYS A 70 4.47 3.24 21.22
CA LYS A 70 3.35 2.42 20.71
C LYS A 70 2.45 3.26 19.82
N TYR A 71 1.77 2.60 18.90
CA TYR A 71 0.71 3.21 18.12
C TYR A 71 -0.60 3.13 18.89
N VAL A 72 -1.32 4.25 18.98
CA VAL A 72 -2.62 4.35 19.64
C VAL A 72 -3.59 5.12 18.77
N TRP A 73 -4.87 4.74 18.85
CA TRP A 73 -5.96 5.42 18.17
C TRP A 73 -6.28 6.74 18.86
N GLU A 74 -6.55 7.77 18.05
CA GLU A 74 -7.11 9.03 18.52
C GLU A 74 -8.62 9.05 18.34
N ASN A 75 -9.29 9.84 19.17
CA ASN A 75 -10.74 9.98 19.08
C ASN A 75 -11.11 10.82 17.85
N VAL A 76 -11.81 10.23 16.89
CA VAL A 76 -12.22 10.87 15.63
C VAL A 76 -13.06 12.14 15.87
N SER A 77 -13.80 12.22 16.98
CA SER A 77 -14.57 13.42 17.35
C SER A 77 -13.71 14.68 17.53
N GLU A 78 -12.42 14.54 17.83
CA GLU A 78 -11.48 15.67 17.89
C GLU A 78 -11.23 16.32 16.52
N TYR A 79 -11.54 15.57 15.46
CA TYR A 79 -11.35 15.88 14.05
C TYR A 79 -12.66 16.18 13.31
N THR A 80 -13.81 16.13 13.99
CA THR A 80 -15.12 16.55 13.44
C THR A 80 -15.63 17.80 14.13
N ASN A 81 -16.45 18.57 13.41
CA ASN A 81 -17.20 19.72 13.91
C ASN A 81 -18.58 19.25 14.42
N PRO A 82 -19.29 20.07 15.23
CA PRO A 82 -20.62 19.72 15.72
C PRO A 82 -21.65 19.46 14.60
N ASP A 83 -21.47 20.05 13.43
CA ASP A 83 -22.32 19.86 12.24
C ASP A 83 -21.99 18.56 11.45
N GLY A 84 -21.07 17.73 11.95
CA GLY A 84 -20.63 16.49 11.32
C GLY A 84 -19.57 16.68 10.23
N THR A 85 -19.17 17.91 9.90
CA THR A 85 -18.09 18.15 8.93
C THR A 85 -16.71 17.88 9.54
N TYR A 86 -15.71 17.61 8.71
CA TYR A 86 -14.35 17.29 9.17
C TYR A 86 -13.46 18.54 9.27
N LYS A 87 -12.65 18.62 10.33
CA LYS A 87 -11.60 19.62 10.56
C LYS A 87 -10.38 19.32 9.68
N LEU A 88 -10.50 19.53 8.37
CA LEU A 88 -9.51 19.12 7.36
C LEU A 88 -8.10 19.62 7.64
N GLY A 89 -7.93 20.80 8.23
CA GLY A 89 -6.61 21.32 8.62
C GLY A 89 -5.90 20.46 9.67
N LYS A 90 -6.62 19.92 10.66
CA LYS A 90 -6.03 19.02 11.67
C LYS A 90 -5.64 17.68 11.03
N ILE A 91 -6.54 17.14 10.20
CA ILE A 91 -6.31 15.88 9.47
C ILE A 91 -5.12 16.03 8.51
N PHE A 92 -4.97 17.20 7.87
CA PHE A 92 -3.82 17.47 7.01
C PHE A 92 -2.51 17.44 7.79
N ASN A 93 -2.46 18.01 8.99
CA ASN A 93 -1.25 17.96 9.83
C ASN A 93 -0.91 16.52 10.23
N LYS A 94 -1.92 15.71 10.55
CA LYS A 94 -1.75 14.27 10.80
C LYS A 94 -1.20 13.55 9.59
N TYR A 95 -1.79 13.77 8.41
CA TYR A 95 -1.29 13.16 7.19
C TYR A 95 0.12 13.66 6.84
N LYS A 96 0.43 14.94 7.02
CA LYS A 96 1.77 15.49 6.77
C LYS A 96 2.85 14.83 7.63
N MET A 97 2.52 14.43 8.86
CA MET A 97 3.42 13.62 9.70
C MET A 97 3.71 12.28 9.01
N TRP A 98 2.68 11.54 8.60
CA TRP A 98 2.81 10.26 7.90
C TRP A 98 3.48 10.37 6.52
N PHE A 99 3.22 11.44 5.78
CA PHE A 99 3.86 11.75 4.49
C PHE A 99 5.39 11.84 4.61
N ASN A 100 5.86 12.34 5.75
CA ASN A 100 7.27 12.48 6.07
C ASN A 100 7.89 11.24 6.75
N GLU A 101 7.09 10.21 7.01
CA GLU A 101 7.57 8.96 7.59
C GLU A 101 8.54 8.26 6.62
N LYS A 102 9.64 7.74 7.18
CA LYS A 102 10.71 7.11 6.41
C LYS A 102 11.25 5.88 7.13
N GLY A 103 11.85 4.98 6.37
CA GLY A 103 12.38 3.72 6.91
C GLY A 103 11.26 2.70 7.11
N THR A 104 11.22 2.09 8.29
CA THR A 104 10.32 0.98 8.63
C THR A 104 9.10 1.45 9.40
N LEU A 105 7.92 1.04 8.95
CA LEU A 105 6.64 1.25 9.64
C LEU A 105 5.96 -0.10 9.87
N ASP A 106 5.77 -0.43 11.14
CA ASP A 106 4.95 -1.57 11.55
C ASP A 106 3.62 -1.09 12.15
N ILE A 107 2.54 -1.34 11.41
CA ILE A 107 1.16 -1.08 11.79
C ILE A 107 0.35 -2.39 11.87
N SER A 108 1.04 -3.52 12.03
CA SER A 108 0.40 -4.83 12.11
C SER A 108 -0.52 -4.93 13.34
N ARG A 109 -1.66 -5.63 13.20
CA ARG A 109 -2.62 -5.88 14.29
C ARG A 109 -3.21 -4.62 14.94
N LEU A 110 -3.31 -3.52 14.19
CA LEU A 110 -3.91 -2.27 14.68
C LEU A 110 -5.38 -2.09 14.29
N GLY A 111 -5.91 -3.00 13.46
CA GLY A 111 -7.27 -2.90 12.92
C GLY A 111 -7.42 -1.76 11.91
N VAL A 112 -6.37 -1.42 11.18
CA VAL A 112 -6.39 -0.37 10.15
C VAL A 112 -7.23 -0.83 8.96
N VAL A 113 -8.07 0.06 8.40
CA VAL A 113 -8.84 -0.22 7.17
C VAL A 113 -8.29 0.50 5.94
N SER A 114 -7.53 1.58 6.14
CA SER A 114 -6.99 2.38 5.04
C SER A 114 -5.64 3.00 5.38
N VAL A 115 -4.74 2.96 4.39
CA VAL A 115 -3.39 3.52 4.45
C VAL A 115 -3.25 4.52 3.29
N PRO A 116 -2.92 5.79 3.56
CA PRO A 116 -2.66 6.76 2.49
C PRO A 116 -1.31 6.49 1.82
N LYS A 117 -1.02 7.20 0.72
CA LYS A 117 0.32 7.18 0.11
C LYS A 117 1.37 7.63 1.12
N LEU A 118 2.41 6.82 1.33
CA LEU A 118 3.57 7.10 2.17
C LEU A 118 4.84 7.11 1.30
N PRO A 119 5.15 8.22 0.62
CA PRO A 119 6.12 8.22 -0.48
C PRO A 119 7.57 7.99 -0.07
N ASN A 120 7.88 8.01 1.24
CA ASN A 120 9.23 7.90 1.77
C ASN A 120 9.48 6.63 2.59
N ILE A 121 8.45 5.80 2.81
CA ILE A 121 8.58 4.51 3.49
C ILE A 121 9.45 3.56 2.65
N LYS A 122 10.27 2.76 3.36
CA LYS A 122 11.09 1.69 2.79
C LYS A 122 10.53 0.32 3.12
N GLU A 123 10.00 0.13 4.31
CA GLU A 123 9.45 -1.15 4.73
C GLU A 123 8.09 -0.91 5.40
N LEU A 124 7.08 -1.66 4.97
CA LEU A 124 5.73 -1.59 5.54
C LEU A 124 5.31 -2.99 5.99
N TYR A 125 5.13 -3.11 7.30
CA TYR A 125 4.49 -4.27 7.92
C TYR A 125 3.08 -3.86 8.34
N CYS A 126 2.07 -4.41 7.66
CA CYS A 126 0.65 -4.12 7.90
C CYS A 126 -0.19 -5.38 8.04
N ALA A 127 0.43 -6.47 8.50
CA ALA A 127 -0.24 -7.76 8.63
C ALA A 127 -1.36 -7.73 9.68
N HIS A 128 -2.38 -8.58 9.51
CA HIS A 128 -3.54 -8.70 10.41
C HIS A 128 -4.27 -7.38 10.61
N ASN A 129 -4.72 -6.78 9.51
CA ASN A 129 -5.56 -5.60 9.48
C ASN A 129 -6.76 -5.85 8.55
N ASP A 130 -7.63 -4.86 8.38
CA ASP A 130 -8.81 -4.95 7.52
C ASP A 130 -8.64 -4.10 6.24
N ILE A 131 -7.39 -4.01 5.74
CA ILE A 131 -7.08 -3.22 4.56
C ILE A 131 -7.61 -3.96 3.32
N THR A 132 -8.31 -3.25 2.45
CA THR A 132 -8.85 -3.83 1.20
C THR A 132 -8.10 -3.35 -0.05
N VAL A 133 -7.47 -2.18 0.01
CA VAL A 133 -6.68 -1.60 -1.07
C VAL A 133 -5.46 -0.92 -0.50
N LEU A 134 -4.29 -1.19 -1.09
CA LEU A 134 -3.08 -0.41 -0.84
C LEU A 134 -2.83 0.58 -1.99
N PRO A 135 -2.44 1.83 -1.71
CA PRO A 135 -2.11 2.81 -2.74
C PRO A 135 -0.72 2.54 -3.34
N ASP A 136 -0.27 3.40 -4.26
CA ASP A 136 1.09 3.35 -4.80
C ASP A 136 2.13 3.74 -3.74
N PHE A 137 3.28 3.05 -3.75
CA PHE A 137 4.45 3.39 -2.94
C PHE A 137 5.72 3.38 -3.78
N ASP A 138 6.24 4.57 -4.06
CA ASP A 138 7.32 4.74 -5.05
C ASP A 138 8.68 4.20 -4.58
N LYS A 139 8.90 4.14 -3.26
CA LYS A 139 10.19 3.81 -2.64
C LYS A 139 10.18 2.54 -1.78
N LEU A 140 9.03 1.87 -1.69
CA LEU A 140 8.83 0.69 -0.84
C LEU A 140 9.65 -0.48 -1.38
N ASP A 141 10.37 -1.11 -0.47
CA ASP A 141 11.31 -2.19 -0.70
C ASP A 141 10.77 -3.53 -0.16
N VAL A 142 10.14 -3.48 1.03
CA VAL A 142 9.55 -4.64 1.71
C VAL A 142 8.08 -4.36 2.04
N LEU A 143 7.20 -5.27 1.67
CA LEU A 143 5.79 -5.27 2.05
C LEU A 143 5.38 -6.59 2.68
N ASP A 144 4.93 -6.54 3.93
CA ASP A 144 4.18 -7.62 4.57
C ASP A 144 2.75 -7.18 4.81
N CYS A 145 1.82 -7.68 4.01
CA CYS A 145 0.40 -7.35 4.10
C CYS A 145 -0.48 -8.58 4.37
N ARG A 146 0.09 -9.62 5.00
CA ARG A 146 -0.61 -10.88 5.29
C ARG A 146 -1.88 -10.67 6.12
N HIS A 147 -2.85 -11.56 5.98
CA HIS A 147 -4.12 -11.53 6.71
C HIS A 147 -4.80 -10.16 6.63
N ASN A 148 -5.11 -9.75 5.39
CA ASN A 148 -5.91 -8.58 5.11
C ASN A 148 -6.91 -8.92 4.00
N GLY A 149 -8.01 -8.17 3.91
CA GLY A 149 -8.95 -8.27 2.80
C GLY A 149 -8.47 -7.67 1.48
N ILE A 150 -7.15 -7.56 1.24
CA ILE A 150 -6.60 -6.83 0.09
C ILE A 150 -7.02 -7.51 -1.21
N THR A 151 -7.68 -6.76 -2.08
CA THR A 151 -8.03 -7.21 -3.44
C THR A 151 -7.14 -6.58 -4.49
N LYS A 152 -6.50 -5.44 -4.16
CA LYS A 152 -5.66 -4.68 -5.09
C LYS A 152 -4.45 -4.05 -4.39
N LEU A 153 -3.28 -4.29 -4.98
CA LEU A 153 -2.04 -3.57 -4.67
C LEU A 153 -1.86 -2.38 -5.61
N GLY A 154 -1.30 -1.28 -5.11
CA GLY A 154 -0.85 -0.15 -5.92
C GLY A 154 0.50 -0.42 -6.59
N ARG A 155 0.96 0.51 -7.41
CA ARG A 155 2.27 0.40 -8.07
C ARG A 155 3.41 0.55 -7.07
N MET A 156 4.34 -0.40 -7.04
CA MET A 156 5.51 -0.38 -6.15
C MET A 156 6.77 -0.79 -6.93
N PRO A 157 7.34 0.12 -7.75
CA PRO A 157 8.37 -0.25 -8.74
C PRO A 157 9.71 -0.65 -8.11
N GLN A 158 9.93 -0.36 -6.84
CA GLN A 158 11.15 -0.69 -6.10
C GLN A 158 10.99 -1.91 -5.18
N LEU A 159 9.80 -2.54 -5.16
CA LEU A 159 9.50 -3.63 -4.24
C LEU A 159 10.40 -4.84 -4.53
N ARG A 160 11.12 -5.32 -3.52
CA ARG A 160 12.00 -6.48 -3.56
C ARG A 160 11.43 -7.68 -2.82
N GLU A 161 10.69 -7.45 -1.74
CA GLU A 161 10.10 -8.51 -0.93
C GLU A 161 8.59 -8.29 -0.70
N LEU A 162 7.80 -9.33 -0.99
CA LEU A 162 6.34 -9.29 -0.87
C LEU A 162 5.80 -10.52 -0.13
N LYS A 163 5.03 -10.28 0.93
CA LYS A 163 4.28 -11.32 1.66
C LYS A 163 2.77 -11.03 1.66
N THR A 164 1.99 -11.95 1.10
CA THR A 164 0.54 -11.76 0.82
C THR A 164 -0.36 -12.91 1.28
N ASN A 165 0.10 -13.72 2.24
CA ASN A 165 -0.67 -14.82 2.81
C ASN A 165 -2.06 -14.37 3.23
N GLU A 166 -3.07 -15.17 2.90
CA GLU A 166 -4.47 -14.92 3.25
C GLU A 166 -4.92 -13.50 2.83
N THR A 167 -4.74 -13.20 1.55
CA THR A 167 -5.31 -12.00 0.89
C THR A 167 -6.18 -12.41 -0.29
N ASN A 168 -6.99 -11.48 -0.77
CA ASN A 168 -7.90 -11.66 -1.91
C ASN A 168 -7.31 -11.10 -3.21
N ILE A 169 -5.98 -11.00 -3.30
CA ILE A 169 -5.28 -10.45 -4.47
C ILE A 169 -5.46 -11.42 -5.64
N THR A 170 -5.93 -10.89 -6.77
CA THR A 170 -6.20 -11.70 -7.97
C THR A 170 -5.04 -11.74 -8.96
N GLU A 171 -4.16 -10.74 -8.93
CA GLU A 171 -3.01 -10.60 -9.82
C GLU A 171 -1.77 -10.05 -9.11
N ILE A 172 -0.61 -10.62 -9.43
CA ILE A 172 0.71 -10.09 -9.09
C ILE A 172 1.43 -9.84 -10.40
N LYS A 173 1.46 -8.57 -10.83
CA LYS A 173 2.06 -8.20 -12.10
C LYS A 173 2.88 -6.92 -12.03
N ASP A 174 3.87 -6.82 -12.91
CA ASP A 174 4.67 -5.62 -13.15
C ASP A 174 5.49 -5.14 -11.93
N TYR A 175 6.13 -6.09 -11.22
CA TYR A 175 7.12 -5.80 -10.18
C TYR A 175 8.53 -6.13 -10.68
N PRO A 176 9.18 -5.22 -11.45
CA PRO A 176 10.44 -5.49 -12.13
C PRO A 176 11.63 -5.75 -11.20
N ASN A 177 11.51 -5.38 -9.93
CA ASN A 177 12.55 -5.51 -8.91
C ASN A 177 12.22 -6.57 -7.85
N LEU A 178 11.11 -7.29 -7.97
CA LEU A 178 10.71 -8.27 -6.96
C LEU A 178 11.66 -9.46 -6.99
N VAL A 179 12.30 -9.72 -5.86
CA VAL A 179 13.27 -10.80 -5.66
C VAL A 179 12.65 -11.95 -4.88
N SER A 180 11.79 -11.65 -3.90
CA SER A 180 11.15 -12.63 -3.04
C SER A 180 9.64 -12.42 -2.99
N PHE A 181 8.89 -13.46 -3.35
CA PHE A 181 7.43 -13.47 -3.27
C PHE A 181 6.93 -14.68 -2.47
N HIS A 182 6.19 -14.41 -1.40
CA HIS A 182 5.59 -15.42 -0.56
C HIS A 182 4.09 -15.17 -0.40
N GLY A 183 3.27 -16.18 -0.66
CA GLY A 183 1.82 -16.10 -0.53
C GLY A 183 1.20 -17.45 -0.25
N GLU A 184 0.62 -17.60 0.94
CA GLU A 184 -0.14 -18.80 1.33
C GLU A 184 -1.64 -18.56 1.25
N THR A 185 -2.40 -19.58 0.85
CA THR A 185 -3.88 -19.54 0.86
C THR A 185 -4.41 -18.34 0.07
N MET A 186 -3.87 -18.12 -1.14
CA MET A 186 -4.28 -17.03 -2.02
C MET A 186 -5.44 -17.47 -2.92
N LEU A 187 -6.66 -17.47 -2.37
CA LEU A 187 -7.85 -18.08 -2.99
C LEU A 187 -8.21 -17.48 -4.36
N GLY A 188 -7.97 -16.18 -4.52
CA GLY A 188 -8.31 -15.43 -5.73
C GLY A 188 -7.18 -15.26 -6.74
N LEU A 189 -5.95 -15.68 -6.43
CA LEU A 189 -4.80 -15.41 -7.30
C LEU A 189 -4.86 -16.25 -8.58
N THR A 190 -4.97 -15.57 -9.72
CA THR A 190 -5.11 -16.21 -11.03
C THR A 190 -4.01 -15.83 -12.01
N LEU A 191 -3.23 -14.77 -11.74
CA LEU A 191 -2.19 -14.28 -12.62
C LEU A 191 -0.92 -13.88 -11.85
N ILE A 192 0.23 -14.38 -12.30
CA ILE A 192 1.56 -13.89 -11.97
C ILE A 192 2.24 -13.48 -13.28
N GLN A 193 2.65 -12.22 -13.41
CA GLN A 193 3.23 -11.74 -14.66
C GLN A 193 4.36 -10.72 -14.49
N ASN A 194 5.32 -10.69 -15.43
CA ASN A 194 6.35 -9.63 -15.53
C ASN A 194 7.17 -9.48 -14.25
N LEU A 195 7.78 -10.58 -13.79
CA LEU A 195 8.67 -10.63 -12.62
C LEU A 195 10.08 -11.06 -13.04
N PRO A 196 10.84 -10.20 -13.74
CA PRO A 196 12.12 -10.55 -14.37
C PRO A 196 13.31 -10.70 -13.41
N ARG A 197 13.15 -10.37 -12.12
CA ARG A 197 14.22 -10.44 -11.11
C ARG A 197 13.87 -11.38 -9.95
N LEU A 198 12.85 -12.20 -10.10
CA LEU A 198 12.39 -13.08 -9.04
C LEU A 198 13.47 -14.13 -8.78
N GLU A 199 13.83 -14.36 -7.53
CA GLU A 199 14.79 -15.41 -7.15
C GLU A 199 14.13 -16.44 -6.25
N TYR A 200 13.19 -16.01 -5.42
CA TYR A 200 12.48 -16.86 -4.48
C TYR A 200 10.98 -16.69 -4.64
N MET A 201 10.28 -17.78 -4.90
CA MET A 201 8.83 -17.80 -4.92
C MET A 201 8.30 -18.99 -4.14
N TYR A 202 7.41 -18.71 -3.18
CA TYR A 202 6.56 -19.73 -2.57
C TYR A 202 5.12 -19.25 -2.62
N VAL A 203 4.30 -19.91 -3.44
CA VAL A 203 2.90 -19.56 -3.61
C VAL A 203 2.03 -20.80 -3.46
N LYS A 204 0.99 -20.68 -2.65
CA LYS A 204 -0.05 -21.70 -2.46
C LYS A 204 -1.42 -21.14 -2.87
N VAL A 205 -2.00 -21.71 -3.92
CA VAL A 205 -3.30 -21.32 -4.50
C VAL A 205 -4.28 -22.48 -4.56
N GLU A 206 -5.59 -22.20 -4.57
CA GLU A 206 -6.63 -23.24 -4.66
C GLU A 206 -7.08 -23.54 -6.09
N ASN A 207 -6.85 -22.61 -7.03
CA ASN A 207 -7.45 -22.66 -8.35
C ASN A 207 -6.40 -22.56 -9.47
N LYS A 208 -6.90 -22.47 -10.71
CA LYS A 208 -6.10 -22.20 -11.90
C LYS A 208 -5.27 -20.95 -11.74
N ILE A 209 -3.98 -21.05 -12.08
CA ILE A 209 -3.06 -19.92 -12.14
C ILE A 209 -2.36 -19.85 -13.50
N LYS A 210 -2.22 -18.63 -14.00
CA LYS A 210 -1.45 -18.27 -15.18
C LYS A 210 -0.16 -17.58 -14.73
N ILE A 211 0.98 -18.04 -15.24
CA ILE A 211 2.30 -17.48 -14.98
C ILE A 211 2.94 -17.07 -16.31
N GLN A 212 3.35 -15.81 -16.46
CA GLN A 212 3.90 -15.27 -17.70
C GLN A 212 5.08 -14.35 -17.43
N ASP A 213 6.09 -14.34 -18.30
CA ASP A 213 7.22 -13.40 -18.23
C ASP A 213 7.88 -13.35 -16.82
N VAL A 214 8.06 -14.52 -16.22
CA VAL A 214 8.74 -14.69 -14.93
C VAL A 214 10.11 -15.29 -15.19
N HIS A 215 11.14 -14.62 -14.67
CA HIS A 215 12.51 -15.11 -14.69
C HIS A 215 12.90 -15.49 -13.27
N CYS A 216 13.33 -16.73 -13.06
CA CYS A 216 13.74 -17.24 -11.75
C CYS A 216 15.09 -17.94 -11.82
N ASP A 217 16.12 -17.31 -11.23
CA ASP A 217 17.47 -17.87 -11.12
C ASP A 217 17.71 -18.62 -9.79
N GLY A 218 16.71 -18.63 -8.89
CA GLY A 218 16.79 -19.24 -7.56
C GLY A 218 15.78 -20.36 -7.32
N LYS A 219 15.13 -20.35 -6.14
CA LYS A 219 14.19 -21.40 -5.72
C LYS A 219 12.75 -20.99 -6.01
N LEU A 220 12.09 -21.73 -6.90
CA LEU A 220 10.66 -21.60 -7.16
C LEU A 220 9.90 -22.79 -6.59
N LYS A 221 8.87 -22.52 -5.80
CA LYS A 221 7.90 -23.49 -5.32
C LYS A 221 6.50 -22.95 -5.50
N LEU A 222 5.69 -23.72 -6.22
CA LEU A 222 4.27 -23.45 -6.45
C LEU A 222 3.50 -24.67 -6.00
N GLU A 223 2.57 -24.47 -5.07
CA GLU A 223 1.64 -25.51 -4.62
C GLU A 223 0.23 -25.12 -5.05
N ILE A 224 -0.46 -26.02 -5.74
CA ILE A 224 -1.85 -25.82 -6.17
C ILE A 224 -2.69 -26.92 -5.54
N PHE A 225 -3.69 -26.56 -4.76
CA PHE A 225 -4.58 -27.51 -4.08
C PHE A 225 -5.97 -27.48 -4.70
N GLY A 226 -6.28 -28.49 -5.51
CA GLY A 226 -7.65 -28.77 -5.94
C GLY A 226 -8.33 -29.66 -4.90
N GLY A 227 -9.66 -29.57 -4.82
CA GLY A 227 -10.48 -30.35 -3.89
C GLY A 227 -9.98 -31.78 -3.70
N TRP A 228 -9.81 -32.16 -2.43
CA TRP A 228 -9.37 -33.48 -1.95
C TRP A 228 -8.37 -34.22 -2.87
N GLY A 229 -7.09 -33.86 -2.79
CA GLY A 229 -6.02 -34.84 -2.95
C GLY A 229 -5.12 -34.75 -4.19
N LYS A 230 -5.08 -33.63 -4.93
CA LYS A 230 -4.00 -33.41 -5.91
C LYS A 230 -3.29 -32.08 -5.67
N SER A 231 -2.21 -32.17 -4.90
CA SER A 231 -1.15 -31.16 -4.88
C SER A 231 -0.30 -31.36 -6.13
N ILE A 232 -0.05 -30.30 -6.89
CA ILE A 232 1.14 -30.27 -7.73
C ILE A 232 2.28 -29.85 -6.79
N ASP A 233 2.93 -30.85 -6.18
CA ASP A 233 3.89 -30.65 -5.07
C ASP A 233 5.14 -29.88 -5.49
N SER A 234 5.43 -29.84 -6.79
CA SER A 234 6.39 -28.92 -7.38
C SER A 234 6.22 -28.93 -8.89
N ILE A 235 6.33 -27.76 -9.52
CA ILE A 235 7.09 -27.72 -10.76
C ILE A 235 8.52 -28.00 -10.28
N ALA A 236 8.98 -29.26 -10.37
CA ALA A 236 10.32 -29.65 -9.95
C ALA A 236 11.33 -28.63 -10.51
N PRO A 237 12.41 -28.31 -9.77
CA PRO A 237 13.18 -27.10 -9.99
C PRO A 237 13.50 -27.01 -11.46
N ILE A 238 13.12 -25.90 -12.10
CA ILE A 238 13.65 -25.62 -13.43
C ILE A 238 15.13 -25.33 -13.16
N THR A 239 15.91 -26.41 -13.11
CA THR A 239 17.31 -26.41 -12.77
C THR A 239 18.00 -25.65 -13.89
N THR A 240 18.48 -24.47 -13.54
CA THR A 240 19.33 -23.56 -14.33
C THR A 240 18.70 -22.92 -15.56
N ARG A 241 18.53 -21.58 -15.50
CA ARG A 241 18.06 -20.63 -16.53
C ARG A 241 16.65 -20.86 -17.07
N ALA A 242 15.66 -20.70 -16.18
CA ALA A 242 14.25 -20.79 -16.53
C ALA A 242 13.65 -19.43 -16.87
N PHE A 243 13.60 -19.07 -18.15
CA PHE A 243 12.72 -17.99 -18.58
C PHE A 243 11.33 -18.59 -18.86
N ILE A 244 10.38 -18.41 -17.94
CA ILE A 244 8.99 -18.85 -18.15
C ILE A 244 8.30 -17.78 -18.99
N ARG A 245 8.18 -18.03 -20.30
CA ARG A 245 7.39 -17.17 -21.20
C ARG A 245 5.91 -17.26 -20.89
N GLU A 246 5.38 -18.48 -20.75
CA GLU A 246 4.00 -18.73 -20.36
C GLU A 246 3.83 -20.15 -19.80
N LEU A 247 3.12 -20.27 -18.68
CA LEU A 247 2.70 -21.52 -18.06
C LEU A 247 1.28 -21.34 -17.51
N SER A 248 0.36 -22.19 -17.92
CA SER A 248 -1.01 -22.23 -17.38
C SER A 248 -1.26 -23.58 -16.72
N ILE A 249 -1.59 -23.59 -15.43
CA ILE A 249 -1.88 -24.83 -14.70
C ILE A 249 -3.34 -24.83 -14.31
N THR A 250 -4.09 -25.84 -14.76
CA THR A 250 -5.50 -26.06 -14.42
C THR A 250 -5.62 -27.43 -13.79
N LEU A 251 -6.18 -27.52 -12.59
CA LEU A 251 -6.56 -28.80 -12.00
C LEU A 251 -7.90 -29.22 -12.62
N LEU A 252 -7.95 -30.45 -13.14
CA LEU A 252 -9.18 -31.10 -13.65
C LEU A 252 -10.03 -31.63 -12.51
#